data_AF-A0AAV6LDT5-F1
#
_entry.id   AF-A0AAV6LDT5-F1
#
_cell.length_a   1.000
_cell.length_b   1.000
_cell.length_c   1.000
_cell.angle_alpha   90.00
_cell.angle_beta   90.00
_cell.angle_gamma   90.00
#
_symmetry.space_group_name_H-M   'P 1'
#
loop_
_entity.id
_entity.type
_entity.pdbx_description
1 polymer ?
#
loop_
_entity_poly.entity_id
_entity_poly.type
_entity_poly.pdbx_seq_one_letter_code
_entity_poly.pdbx_strand_id
1 'polypeptide(L)'
;MFGVFSVPSFVSPRVSKTSRLIAKMSVTGMRNAGLSIESISIKPPSHLTYDLKGVIKLALAEDAGDRGDVTCMATIPSDMEVEAHFLAKEDGVVAGIVLAESVFSEVDPTLKVEWSRKDGDFVHKGLQFGKVHGRAHSIVVAERVVLNFMQRMSGIATLTKEMADAARPAYILETRKTAPGLRLVDKWAVLIGGGRNHRMGLFDMVMIKDNHISIAGGVQNSLRSVDIYLEENNLHWGVEVVFSLLKFSADGFRTNKEMMLDSLVVPQPDGDVDVSMLKEAVDLINGRFETEASGNVTLETVHKIGQTGVTYISSGALTHSVKALDISLKIDTELALERDLYFYPAWSYAIPSTILKVPLSLLEALIWTSLTYYVIGYSPEPGSGFVIPKGMVHYLSNWSFGKLLRKTKFKPLVACSLYANLVELGILGFPIELCGALTHSVKALDISLKIDTELALEVGRRTKRA
;
A
#
# COMPACT_ATOMS: atom_id res chain seq x y z
N MET A 1 43.06 45.66 9.12
CA MET A 1 43.67 45.39 10.45
C MET A 1 42.78 44.40 11.18
N PHE A 2 43.42 43.50 11.92
CA PHE A 2 42.92 42.22 12.46
C PHE A 2 41.91 42.35 13.61
N GLY A 3 41.12 41.28 13.81
CA GLY A 3 40.44 40.92 15.07
C GLY A 3 40.01 39.46 14.97
N VAL A 4 40.90 38.49 15.20
CA VAL A 4 41.34 37.87 16.47
C VAL A 4 40.21 37.09 17.18
N PHE A 5 40.39 35.77 17.15
CA PHE A 5 39.69 34.71 17.89
C PHE A 5 39.85 34.84 19.41
N SER A 6 38.85 34.38 20.17
CA SER A 6 39.03 33.91 21.55
C SER A 6 38.21 32.66 21.85
N VAL A 7 38.84 31.75 22.58
CA VAL A 7 38.37 30.45 23.08
C VAL A 7 37.91 30.61 24.54
N PRO A 8 37.06 29.72 25.07
CA PRO A 8 37.34 29.16 26.40
C PRO A 8 37.10 27.64 26.47
N SER A 9 38.08 26.82 26.90
CA SER A 9 38.45 26.47 28.29
C SER A 9 37.72 25.22 28.83
N PHE A 10 38.49 24.14 28.97
CA PHE A 10 38.20 22.91 29.72
C PHE A 10 37.99 23.15 31.22
N VAL A 11 37.04 22.45 31.85
CA VAL A 11 37.02 22.12 33.29
C VAL A 11 36.48 20.68 33.47
N SER A 12 37.16 19.87 34.28
CA SER A 12 36.89 18.45 34.56
C SER A 12 36.03 18.22 35.84
N PRO A 13 35.61 16.98 36.18
CA PRO A 13 34.41 16.69 36.96
C PRO A 13 34.63 16.60 38.48
N ARG A 14 33.58 16.90 39.26
CA ARG A 14 33.50 16.61 40.71
C ARG A 14 32.68 15.35 40.98
N VAL A 15 33.32 14.40 41.64
CA VAL A 15 32.72 13.23 42.30
C VAL A 15 31.96 13.67 43.56
N SER A 16 30.76 13.14 43.80
CA SER A 16 30.13 13.18 45.13
C SER A 16 29.39 11.88 45.44
N LYS A 17 29.41 11.53 46.73
CA LYS A 17 29.27 10.19 47.33
C LYS A 17 27.82 9.70 47.42
N THR A 18 27.67 8.39 47.31
CA THR A 18 26.51 7.56 47.64
C THR A 18 25.92 7.82 49.03
N SER A 19 24.59 7.86 49.11
CA SER A 19 23.83 7.38 50.27
C SER A 19 22.73 6.41 49.79
N ARG A 20 22.70 5.20 50.36
CA ARG A 20 21.68 4.18 50.09
C ARG A 20 20.47 4.47 50.98
N LEU A 21 19.31 4.71 50.38
CA LEU A 21 18.01 4.67 51.05
C LEU A 21 17.23 3.47 50.52
N ILE A 22 17.03 2.48 51.38
CA ILE A 22 16.16 1.34 51.15
C ILE A 22 14.73 1.81 51.37
N ALA A 23 13.94 1.92 50.30
CA ALA A 23 12.50 2.13 50.37
C ALA A 23 11.79 0.83 49.94
N LYS A 24 11.21 0.12 50.93
CA LYS A 24 10.13 -0.84 50.69
C LYS A 24 8.84 -0.03 50.53
N MET A 25 8.18 -0.09 49.37
CA MET A 25 6.79 0.34 49.22
C MET A 25 6.01 -0.67 48.38
N SER A 26 4.91 -1.15 48.95
CA SER A 26 3.95 -2.06 48.35
C SER A 26 3.27 -1.43 47.13
N VAL A 27 3.22 -2.19 46.03
CA VAL A 27 2.40 -1.85 44.88
C VAL A 27 1.00 -2.41 45.13
N THR A 28 0.11 -1.56 45.63
CA THR A 28 -1.34 -1.80 45.56
C THR A 28 -1.77 -1.51 44.12
N GLY A 29 -2.34 -2.52 43.46
CA GLY A 29 -2.62 -2.48 42.04
C GLY A 29 -3.63 -1.40 41.61
N MET A 30 -3.26 -0.67 40.57
CA MET A 30 -4.20 -0.12 39.60
C MET A 30 -3.97 -0.85 38.28
N ARG A 31 -4.95 -1.68 37.89
CA ARG A 31 -5.00 -2.32 36.58
C ARG A 31 -5.32 -1.25 35.54
N ASN A 32 -4.28 -0.69 34.92
CA ASN A 32 -4.45 -0.10 33.59
C ASN A 32 -4.70 -1.25 32.61
N ALA A 33 -5.74 -1.10 31.78
CA ALA A 33 -5.99 -1.97 30.64
C ALA A 33 -4.86 -1.77 29.61
N GLY A 34 -3.70 -2.37 29.88
CA GLY A 34 -2.63 -2.51 28.91
C GLY A 34 -2.94 -3.69 28.01
N LEU A 35 -2.78 -3.50 26.70
CA LEU A 35 -2.67 -4.57 25.71
C LEU A 35 -1.81 -5.70 26.31
N SER A 36 -2.40 -6.86 26.54
CA SER A 36 -1.66 -8.00 27.07
C SER A 36 -0.63 -8.43 26.02
N ILE A 37 0.66 -8.19 26.29
CA ILE A 37 1.79 -8.62 25.45
C ILE A 37 1.77 -10.14 25.15
N GLU A 38 0.97 -10.91 25.89
CA GLU A 38 0.73 -12.34 25.69
C GLU A 38 -0.11 -12.70 24.44
N SER A 39 -0.83 -11.75 23.81
CA SER A 39 -1.65 -12.05 22.62
C SER A 39 -0.92 -11.86 21.28
N ILE A 40 0.31 -11.35 21.29
CA ILE A 40 1.09 -11.08 20.06
C ILE A 40 1.81 -12.38 19.64
N SER A 41 1.45 -12.94 18.49
CA SER A 41 2.07 -14.16 17.93
C SER A 41 3.55 -13.98 17.61
N ILE A 42 3.92 -12.81 17.06
CA ILE A 42 5.29 -12.47 16.64
C ILE A 42 5.65 -11.12 17.24
N LYS A 43 6.51 -11.11 18.25
CA LYS A 43 6.90 -9.88 18.96
C LYS A 43 7.75 -8.98 18.06
N PRO A 44 7.60 -7.64 18.17
CA PRO A 44 8.51 -6.73 17.49
C PRO A 44 9.94 -6.95 18.01
N PRO A 45 10.95 -6.80 17.13
CA PRO A 45 12.33 -6.90 17.57
C PRO A 45 12.65 -5.76 18.55
N SER A 46 13.63 -5.98 19.44
CA SER A 46 14.05 -4.96 20.40
C SER A 46 15.04 -3.97 19.79
N HIS A 47 14.97 -2.69 20.18
CA HIS A 47 15.96 -1.68 19.83
C HIS A 47 16.23 -0.78 21.04
N LEU A 48 17.50 -0.39 21.26
CA LEU A 48 17.92 0.30 22.49
C LEU A 48 17.30 1.70 22.64
N THR A 49 17.27 2.48 21.56
CA THR A 49 16.95 3.92 21.61
C THR A 49 15.67 4.29 20.85
N TYR A 50 14.92 3.31 20.37
CA TYR A 50 13.86 3.53 19.41
C TYR A 50 12.73 2.55 19.71
N ASP A 51 11.51 3.07 19.85
CA ASP A 51 10.32 2.28 20.15
C ASP A 51 9.20 2.56 19.14
N LEU A 52 8.19 1.69 19.09
CA LEU A 52 7.05 1.84 18.19
C LEU A 52 6.20 3.07 18.54
N LYS A 53 6.12 3.42 19.82
CA LYS A 53 5.29 4.53 20.28
C LYS A 53 5.78 5.88 19.77
N GLY A 54 7.09 6.12 19.78
CA GLY A 54 7.68 7.34 19.23
C GLY A 54 7.38 7.52 17.75
N VAL A 55 7.39 6.43 16.98
CA VAL A 55 7.11 6.42 15.53
C VAL A 55 5.65 6.73 15.25
N ILE A 56 4.74 6.11 16.00
CA ILE A 56 3.30 6.35 15.89
C ILE A 56 3.00 7.82 16.17
N LYS A 57 3.57 8.37 17.25
CA LYS A 57 3.40 9.80 17.59
C LYS A 57 3.94 10.72 16.50
N LEU A 58 5.11 10.40 15.96
CA LEU A 58 5.70 11.20 14.90
C LEU A 58 4.82 11.18 13.63
N ALA A 59 4.32 10.02 13.24
CA ALA A 59 3.46 9.87 12.06
C ALA A 59 2.09 10.56 12.25
N LEU A 60 1.49 10.47 13.43
CA LEU A 60 0.25 11.19 13.74
C LEU A 60 0.46 12.71 13.74
N ALA A 61 1.57 13.18 14.31
CA ALA A 61 1.92 14.59 14.30
C ALA A 61 2.23 15.12 12.88
N GLU A 62 2.83 14.29 12.03
CA GLU A 62 3.05 14.61 10.61
C GLU A 62 1.73 14.84 9.86
N ASP A 63 0.75 13.95 10.04
CA ASP A 63 -0.49 13.96 9.27
C ASP A 63 -1.53 14.97 9.81
N ALA A 64 -1.66 15.07 11.14
CA ALA A 64 -2.65 15.94 11.78
C ALA A 64 -2.13 17.35 12.11
N GLY A 65 -0.82 17.52 12.27
CA GLY A 65 -0.20 18.76 12.75
C GLY A 65 -0.85 19.30 14.03
N ASP A 66 -0.86 20.63 14.18
CA ASP A 66 -1.46 21.29 15.35
C ASP A 66 -2.99 21.47 15.23
N ARG A 67 -3.57 21.25 14.05
CA ARG A 67 -4.95 21.63 13.72
C ARG A 67 -5.90 20.43 13.63
N GLY A 68 -5.39 19.22 13.44
CA GLY A 68 -6.21 18.05 13.16
C GLY A 68 -6.80 18.05 11.74
N ASP A 69 -7.76 17.15 11.50
CA ASP A 69 -8.43 17.03 10.22
C ASP A 69 -9.52 18.11 10.04
N VAL A 70 -9.15 19.16 9.32
CA VAL A 70 -10.05 20.29 9.01
C VAL A 70 -11.26 19.86 8.19
N THR A 71 -11.12 18.87 7.32
CA THR A 71 -12.23 18.37 6.49
C THR A 71 -13.23 17.63 7.36
N CYS A 72 -12.76 16.75 8.24
CA CYS A 72 -13.61 16.01 9.16
C CYS A 72 -14.34 16.95 10.12
N MET A 73 -13.63 17.93 10.70
CA MET A 73 -14.23 18.94 11.58
C MET A 73 -15.29 19.79 10.89
N ALA A 74 -15.15 20.07 9.59
CA ALA A 74 -16.09 20.88 8.84
C ALA A 74 -17.31 20.11 8.32
N THR A 75 -17.19 18.80 8.12
CA THR A 75 -18.18 18.01 7.37
C THR A 75 -18.88 16.93 8.19
N ILE A 76 -18.31 16.49 9.31
CA ILE A 76 -18.82 15.37 10.10
C ILE A 76 -19.22 15.87 11.50
N PRO A 77 -20.44 15.58 12.00
CA PRO A 77 -20.81 15.86 13.38
C PRO A 77 -19.84 15.20 14.39
N SER A 78 -19.50 15.91 15.46
CA SER A 78 -18.47 15.47 16.42
C SER A 78 -18.89 14.27 17.28
N ASP A 79 -20.18 14.00 17.36
CA ASP A 79 -20.81 12.89 18.07
C ASP A 79 -21.15 11.71 17.17
N MET A 80 -20.89 11.80 15.86
CA MET A 80 -21.19 10.73 14.92
C MET A 80 -20.30 9.50 15.18
N GLU A 81 -20.95 8.36 15.43
CA GLU A 81 -20.30 7.04 15.51
C GLU A 81 -20.51 6.28 14.19
N VAL A 82 -19.47 5.56 13.76
CA VAL A 82 -19.46 4.77 12.53
C VAL A 82 -18.77 3.43 12.75
N GLU A 83 -19.06 2.47 11.88
CA GLU A 83 -18.29 1.23 11.73
C GLU A 83 -17.52 1.28 10.40
N ALA A 84 -16.27 0.82 10.40
CA ALA A 84 -15.44 0.74 9.21
C ALA A 84 -14.74 -0.60 9.11
N HIS A 85 -14.57 -1.11 7.89
CA HIS A 85 -14.02 -2.43 7.60
C HIS A 85 -12.73 -2.36 6.81
N PHE A 86 -11.73 -3.12 7.26
CA PHE A 86 -10.50 -3.37 6.51
C PHE A 86 -10.75 -4.36 5.38
N LEU A 87 -10.46 -3.95 4.15
CA LEU A 87 -10.65 -4.73 2.94
C LEU A 87 -9.32 -4.91 2.21
N ALA A 88 -8.92 -6.16 1.96
CA ALA A 88 -7.79 -6.48 1.10
C ALA A 88 -8.16 -6.23 -0.37
N LYS A 89 -7.36 -5.43 -1.08
CA LYS A 89 -7.55 -5.16 -2.52
C LYS A 89 -6.62 -5.95 -3.43
N GLU A 90 -5.62 -6.59 -2.84
CA GLU A 90 -4.68 -7.51 -3.47
C GLU A 90 -4.49 -8.74 -2.58
N ASP A 91 -3.98 -9.83 -3.16
CA ASP A 91 -3.61 -11.04 -2.42
C ASP A 91 -2.26 -10.83 -1.72
N GLY A 92 -2.10 -11.35 -0.51
CA GLY A 92 -0.83 -11.22 0.22
C GLY A 92 -0.90 -11.67 1.68
N VAL A 93 0.17 -11.38 2.42
CA VAL A 93 0.28 -11.63 3.86
C VAL A 93 -0.03 -10.35 4.62
N VAL A 94 -0.96 -10.42 5.58
CA VAL A 94 -1.27 -9.27 6.44
C VAL A 94 -0.18 -9.12 7.50
N ALA A 95 0.31 -7.90 7.63
CA ALA A 95 1.22 -7.49 8.70
C ALA A 95 0.92 -6.06 9.17
N GLY A 96 1.11 -5.82 10.46
CA GLY A 96 0.88 -4.53 11.11
C GLY A 96 -0.44 -4.40 11.85
N ILE A 97 -1.16 -5.49 12.12
CA ILE A 97 -2.41 -5.48 12.92
C ILE A 97 -2.16 -4.91 14.31
N VAL A 98 -1.12 -5.40 15.01
CA VAL A 98 -0.78 -4.92 16.36
C VAL A 98 -0.35 -3.45 16.35
N LEU A 99 0.31 -3.02 15.26
CA LEU A 99 0.70 -1.63 15.08
C LEU A 99 -0.55 -0.75 14.84
N ALA A 100 -1.50 -1.21 14.02
CA ALA A 100 -2.76 -0.53 13.78
C ALA A 100 -3.56 -0.33 15.07
N GLU A 101 -3.68 -1.38 15.90
CA GLU A 101 -4.30 -1.28 17.23
C GLU A 101 -3.61 -0.23 18.10
N SER A 102 -2.28 -0.16 18.05
CA SER A 102 -1.50 0.83 18.80
C SER A 102 -1.75 2.25 18.31
N VAL A 103 -1.92 2.45 17.00
CA VAL A 103 -2.26 3.76 16.42
C VAL A 103 -3.68 4.17 16.82
N PHE A 104 -4.67 3.28 16.67
CA PHE A 104 -6.04 3.58 17.10
C PHE A 104 -6.12 3.90 18.58
N SER A 105 -5.43 3.12 19.42
CA SER A 105 -5.39 3.37 20.87
C SER A 105 -4.69 4.68 21.25
N GLU A 106 -3.72 5.15 20.46
CA GLU A 106 -3.04 6.43 20.70
C GLU A 106 -3.93 7.61 20.28
N VAL A 107 -4.73 7.45 19.22
CA VAL A 107 -5.70 8.46 18.77
C VAL A 107 -6.89 8.54 19.70
N ASP A 108 -7.54 7.41 19.98
CA ASP A 108 -8.72 7.33 20.81
C ASP A 108 -8.87 5.92 21.43
N PRO A 109 -8.61 5.76 22.75
CA PRO A 109 -8.68 4.47 23.42
C PRO A 109 -10.11 3.92 23.55
N THR A 110 -11.14 4.68 23.17
CA THR A 110 -12.54 4.22 23.17
C THR A 110 -12.93 3.47 21.89
N LEU A 111 -12.10 3.54 20.84
CA LEU A 111 -12.30 2.80 19.60
C LEU A 111 -12.24 1.30 19.85
N LYS A 112 -13.24 0.57 19.31
CA LYS A 112 -13.31 -0.89 19.39
C LYS A 112 -12.83 -1.48 18.08
N VAL A 113 -11.74 -2.22 18.13
CA VAL A 113 -11.14 -2.88 16.95
C VAL A 113 -11.32 -4.39 17.10
N GLU A 114 -11.81 -5.04 16.04
CA GLU A 114 -11.99 -6.49 15.98
C GLU A 114 -11.35 -7.06 14.71
N TRP A 115 -10.59 -8.14 14.84
CA TRP A 115 -9.89 -8.78 13.72
C TRP A 115 -10.35 -10.22 13.52
N SER A 116 -10.51 -10.61 12.25
CA SER A 116 -10.75 -12.00 11.85
C SER A 116 -9.47 -12.71 11.38
N ARG A 117 -8.36 -11.97 11.31
CA ARG A 117 -7.02 -12.44 10.91
C ARG A 117 -5.99 -11.95 11.91
N LYS A 118 -4.81 -12.57 11.86
CA LYS A 118 -3.64 -12.21 12.67
C LYS A 118 -2.48 -11.85 11.75
N ASP A 119 -1.49 -11.15 12.30
CA ASP A 119 -0.23 -10.91 11.60
C ASP A 119 0.40 -12.24 11.17
N GLY A 120 0.70 -12.35 9.87
CA GLY A 120 1.24 -13.54 9.22
C GLY A 120 0.21 -14.38 8.46
N ASP A 121 -1.09 -14.09 8.61
CA ASP A 121 -2.14 -14.78 7.85
C ASP A 121 -2.16 -14.31 6.39
N PHE A 122 -2.47 -15.24 5.48
CA PHE A 122 -2.72 -14.93 4.07
C PHE A 122 -4.15 -14.40 3.86
N VAL A 123 -4.29 -13.38 3.02
CA VAL A 123 -5.55 -12.78 2.60
C VAL A 123 -5.64 -12.74 1.08
N HIS A 124 -6.87 -12.85 0.58
CA HIS A 124 -7.18 -12.70 -0.83
C HIS A 124 -7.96 -11.40 -1.07
N LYS A 125 -7.86 -10.87 -2.28
CA LYS A 125 -8.59 -9.70 -2.74
C LYS A 125 -10.09 -9.86 -2.49
N GLY A 126 -10.68 -8.85 -1.87
CA GLY A 126 -12.09 -8.81 -1.49
C GLY A 126 -12.36 -9.28 -0.06
N LEU A 127 -11.38 -9.84 0.64
CA LEU A 127 -11.56 -10.27 2.02
C LEU A 127 -11.65 -9.06 2.96
N GLN A 128 -12.73 -8.99 3.73
CA GLN A 128 -12.81 -8.16 4.92
C GLN A 128 -12.13 -8.88 6.08
N PHE A 129 -11.09 -8.30 6.67
CA PHE A 129 -10.27 -8.99 7.67
C PHE A 129 -10.24 -8.33 9.04
N GLY A 130 -10.82 -7.15 9.18
CA GLY A 130 -11.02 -6.47 10.47
C GLY A 130 -12.06 -5.38 10.38
N LYS A 131 -12.50 -4.89 11.53
CA LYS A 131 -13.42 -3.76 11.66
C LYS A 131 -13.04 -2.87 12.85
N VAL A 132 -13.38 -1.59 12.76
CA VAL A 132 -13.24 -0.61 13.81
C VAL A 132 -14.55 0.15 13.98
N HIS A 133 -14.96 0.35 15.23
CA HIS A 133 -16.18 1.06 15.58
C HIS A 133 -15.92 2.14 16.63
N GLY A 134 -16.54 3.30 16.45
CA GLY A 134 -16.49 4.43 17.38
C GLY A 134 -16.64 5.77 16.67
N ARG A 135 -16.08 6.84 17.25
CA ARG A 135 -16.21 8.20 16.71
C ARG A 135 -15.60 8.32 15.31
N ALA A 136 -16.39 8.86 14.38
CA ALA A 136 -15.97 9.06 12.99
C ALA A 136 -14.71 9.92 12.88
N HIS A 137 -14.61 11.00 13.68
CA HIS A 137 -13.43 11.86 13.72
C HIS A 137 -12.15 11.09 14.08
N SER A 138 -12.23 10.25 15.11
CA SER A 138 -11.09 9.44 15.56
C SER A 138 -10.67 8.41 14.51
N ILE A 139 -11.64 7.76 13.85
CA ILE A 139 -11.36 6.75 12.80
C ILE A 139 -10.71 7.41 11.58
N VAL A 140 -11.25 8.53 11.10
CA VAL A 140 -10.76 9.20 9.88
C VAL A 140 -9.37 9.80 10.09
N VAL A 141 -9.09 10.40 11.25
CA VAL A 141 -7.75 10.90 11.59
C VAL A 141 -6.72 9.78 11.65
N ALA A 142 -7.09 8.60 12.15
CA ALA A 142 -6.19 7.45 12.22
C ALA A 142 -6.01 6.73 10.87
N GLU A 143 -6.98 6.84 9.96
CA GLU A 143 -7.11 6.00 8.77
C GLU A 143 -5.82 5.96 7.94
N ARG A 144 -5.31 7.13 7.53
CA ARG A 144 -4.19 7.20 6.60
C ARG A 144 -2.91 6.66 7.24
N VAL A 145 -2.67 7.00 8.50
CA VAL A 145 -1.50 6.53 9.25
C VAL A 145 -1.54 5.01 9.43
N VAL A 146 -2.70 4.46 9.84
CA VAL A 146 -2.89 3.00 9.96
C VAL A 146 -2.64 2.29 8.63
N LEU A 147 -3.30 2.76 7.56
CA LEU A 147 -3.17 2.14 6.24
C LEU A 147 -1.72 2.22 5.73
N ASN A 148 -1.04 3.36 5.87
CA ASN A 148 0.34 3.49 5.40
C ASN A 148 1.29 2.49 6.07
N PHE A 149 1.16 2.28 7.40
CA PHE A 149 1.95 1.26 8.09
C PHE A 149 1.56 -0.16 7.67
N MET A 150 0.27 -0.50 7.71
CA MET A 150 -0.19 -1.85 7.40
C MET A 150 0.12 -2.24 5.95
N GLN A 151 -0.11 -1.36 4.98
CA GLN A 151 0.15 -1.62 3.57
C GLN A 151 1.64 -1.84 3.33
N ARG A 152 2.52 -1.02 3.93
CA ARG A 152 3.99 -1.21 3.83
C ARG A 152 4.41 -2.53 4.47
N MET A 153 4.01 -2.78 5.72
CA MET A 153 4.38 -4.00 6.43
C MET A 153 3.87 -5.25 5.71
N SER A 154 2.63 -5.23 5.24
CA SER A 154 2.02 -6.34 4.50
C SER A 154 2.74 -6.59 3.18
N GLY A 155 3.17 -5.53 2.48
CA GLY A 155 4.01 -5.65 1.27
C GLY A 155 5.34 -6.35 1.54
N ILE A 156 6.04 -5.95 2.62
CA ILE A 156 7.29 -6.58 3.05
C ILE A 156 7.06 -8.05 3.43
N ALA A 157 6.03 -8.33 4.25
CA ALA A 157 5.73 -9.68 4.71
C ALA A 157 5.36 -10.62 3.54
N THR A 158 4.62 -10.11 2.56
CA THR A 158 4.26 -10.84 1.34
C THR A 158 5.50 -11.24 0.54
N LEU A 159 6.35 -10.28 0.18
CA LEU A 159 7.58 -10.56 -0.55
C LEU A 159 8.53 -11.47 0.24
N THR A 160 8.62 -11.25 1.55
CA THR A 160 9.44 -12.10 2.43
C THR A 160 8.95 -13.54 2.42
N LYS A 161 7.63 -13.75 2.48
CA LYS A 161 7.04 -15.09 2.45
C LYS A 161 7.35 -15.82 1.16
N GLU A 162 7.18 -15.15 0.02
CA GLU A 162 7.51 -15.68 -1.31
C GLU A 162 9.00 -16.03 -1.42
N MET A 163 9.88 -15.12 -1.01
CA MET A 163 11.33 -15.37 -1.03
C MET A 163 11.75 -16.48 -0.07
N ALA A 164 11.20 -16.53 1.15
CA ALA A 164 11.53 -17.54 2.15
C ALA A 164 11.10 -18.95 1.71
N ASP A 165 9.93 -19.08 1.08
CA ASP A 165 9.45 -20.35 0.56
C ASP A 165 10.31 -20.82 -0.64
N ALA A 166 10.73 -19.90 -1.51
CA ALA A 166 11.60 -20.21 -2.65
C ALA A 166 13.06 -20.51 -2.25
N ALA A 167 13.57 -19.87 -1.19
CA ALA A 167 14.96 -19.99 -0.72
C ALA A 167 15.31 -21.35 -0.10
N ARG A 168 14.32 -22.18 0.24
CA ARG A 168 14.55 -23.42 1.00
C ARG A 168 15.58 -24.33 0.31
N PRO A 169 16.50 -24.93 1.08
CA PRO A 169 16.52 -25.01 2.55
C PRO A 169 17.12 -23.79 3.27
N ALA A 170 17.66 -22.81 2.55
CA ALA A 170 18.26 -21.61 3.15
C ALA A 170 17.21 -20.70 3.80
N TYR A 171 17.62 -19.93 4.81
CA TYR A 171 16.78 -18.92 5.44
C TYR A 171 16.99 -17.55 4.79
N ILE A 172 15.91 -16.79 4.61
CA ILE A 172 15.98 -15.43 4.10
C ILE A 172 16.21 -14.42 5.24
N LEU A 173 17.14 -13.50 5.02
CA LEU A 173 17.49 -12.40 5.92
C LEU A 173 17.21 -11.05 5.25
N GLU A 174 16.79 -10.07 6.05
CA GLU A 174 16.80 -8.68 5.63
C GLU A 174 18.16 -8.01 5.85
N THR A 175 18.25 -6.71 5.51
CA THR A 175 19.45 -5.92 5.79
C THR A 175 19.12 -4.58 6.46
N ARG A 176 20.17 -3.85 6.85
CA ARG A 176 20.07 -2.46 7.33
C ARG A 176 19.64 -1.44 6.26
N LYS A 177 19.47 -1.86 4.99
CA LYS A 177 18.93 -1.05 3.89
C LYS A 177 17.41 -0.88 4.03
N THR A 178 16.97 -0.30 5.13
CA THR A 178 15.57 -0.06 5.45
C THR A 178 15.19 1.39 5.17
N ALA A 179 13.89 1.70 5.17
CA ALA A 179 13.48 3.10 5.19
C ALA A 179 14.04 3.79 6.47
N PRO A 180 14.61 5.01 6.33
CA PRO A 180 15.09 5.77 7.48
C PRO A 180 13.98 5.98 8.50
N GLY A 181 14.28 5.78 9.79
CA GLY A 181 13.30 5.95 10.85
C GLY A 181 12.16 4.93 10.85
N LEU A 182 12.24 3.83 10.08
CA LEU A 182 11.25 2.74 10.07
C LEU A 182 11.86 1.35 10.23
N ARG A 183 13.16 1.25 10.54
CA ARG A 183 13.89 -0.02 10.59
C ARG A 183 13.22 -1.10 11.45
N LEU A 184 12.71 -0.72 12.62
CA LEU A 184 12.05 -1.65 13.53
C LEU A 184 10.78 -2.25 12.88
N VAL A 185 10.00 -1.39 12.23
CA VAL A 185 8.73 -1.73 11.57
C VAL A 185 9.01 -2.64 10.37
N ASP A 186 9.99 -2.27 9.54
CA ASP A 186 10.40 -3.05 8.37
C ASP A 186 10.90 -4.44 8.77
N LYS A 187 11.80 -4.53 9.77
CA LYS A 187 12.32 -5.82 10.27
C LYS A 187 11.25 -6.67 10.95
N TRP A 188 10.29 -6.04 11.63
CA TRP A 188 9.17 -6.78 12.21
C TRP A 188 8.30 -7.42 11.11
N ALA A 189 8.04 -6.69 10.02
CA ALA A 189 7.30 -7.23 8.89
C ALA A 189 8.01 -8.42 8.22
N VAL A 190 9.35 -8.40 8.15
CA VAL A 190 10.15 -9.55 7.66
C VAL A 190 9.96 -10.78 8.55
N LEU A 191 10.00 -10.62 9.88
CA LEU A 191 9.71 -11.72 10.80
C LEU A 191 8.29 -12.28 10.61
N ILE A 192 7.30 -11.39 10.42
CA ILE A 192 5.91 -11.78 10.17
C ILE A 192 5.78 -12.59 8.87
N GLY A 193 6.52 -12.21 7.82
CA GLY A 193 6.58 -12.96 6.56
C GLY A 193 7.33 -14.29 6.63
N GLY A 194 7.90 -14.66 7.77
CA GLY A 194 8.65 -15.92 7.95
C GLY A 194 10.14 -15.82 7.59
N GLY A 195 10.65 -14.61 7.37
CA GLY A 195 12.09 -14.36 7.30
C GLY A 195 12.73 -14.31 8.68
N ARG A 196 14.05 -14.06 8.70
CA ARG A 196 14.82 -13.84 9.93
C ARG A 196 15.48 -12.48 9.91
N ASN A 197 15.69 -11.93 11.10
CA ASN A 197 16.41 -10.67 11.23
C ASN A 197 17.91 -10.90 11.22
N HIS A 198 18.60 -10.16 10.36
CA HIS A 198 20.01 -9.85 10.50
C HIS A 198 20.19 -8.81 11.63
N ARG A 199 21.43 -8.37 11.88
CA ARG A 199 21.73 -7.36 12.90
C ARG A 199 20.87 -6.10 12.75
N MET A 200 20.31 -5.63 13.85
CA MET A 200 19.50 -4.43 13.95
C MET A 200 20.29 -3.17 13.58
N GLY A 201 21.54 -3.09 14.02
CA GLY A 201 22.34 -1.88 13.88
C GLY A 201 23.83 -2.17 13.76
N LEU A 202 24.64 -1.16 14.08
CA LEU A 202 26.10 -1.33 14.23
C LEU A 202 26.48 -1.83 15.63
N PHE A 203 25.53 -1.88 16.55
CA PHE A 203 25.74 -2.02 17.99
C PHE A 203 25.48 -3.43 18.52
N ASP A 204 24.93 -4.34 17.73
CA ASP A 204 24.45 -5.65 18.17
C ASP A 204 25.13 -6.84 17.49
N MET A 205 25.95 -6.59 16.46
CA MET A 205 26.78 -7.61 15.83
C MET A 205 27.98 -7.00 15.10
N VAL A 206 29.13 -7.67 15.19
CA VAL A 206 30.35 -7.27 14.49
C VAL A 206 30.29 -7.79 13.06
N MET A 207 30.52 -6.91 12.09
CA MET A 207 30.63 -7.27 10.67
C MET A 207 31.88 -6.64 10.08
N ILE A 208 32.88 -7.48 9.78
CA ILE A 208 34.16 -7.06 9.23
C ILE A 208 34.05 -7.04 7.70
N LYS A 209 34.25 -5.86 7.09
CA LYS A 209 34.27 -5.65 5.62
C LYS A 209 35.67 -5.35 5.10
N ASP A 210 35.84 -5.34 3.78
CA ASP A 210 37.10 -5.01 3.09
C ASP A 210 37.79 -3.74 3.62
N ASN A 211 37.02 -2.67 3.86
CA ASN A 211 37.58 -1.43 4.40
C ASN A 211 38.19 -1.63 5.79
N HIS A 212 37.54 -2.42 6.65
CA HIS A 212 38.06 -2.71 7.99
C HIS A 212 39.34 -3.55 7.89
N ILE A 213 39.35 -4.55 7.02
CA ILE A 213 40.52 -5.41 6.76
C ILE A 213 41.71 -4.58 6.26
N SER A 214 41.45 -3.66 5.32
CA SER A 214 42.46 -2.76 4.77
C SER A 214 43.04 -1.85 5.86
N ILE A 215 42.18 -1.20 6.65
CA ILE A 215 42.60 -0.25 7.70
C ILE A 215 43.31 -0.95 8.85
N ALA A 216 42.89 -2.16 9.24
CA ALA A 216 43.51 -2.95 10.31
C ALA A 216 44.82 -3.61 9.87
N GLY A 217 45.22 -3.49 8.60
CA GLY A 217 46.44 -4.10 8.08
C GLY A 217 46.36 -5.62 7.94
N GLY A 218 45.16 -6.16 7.66
CA GLY A 218 44.95 -7.58 7.35
C GLY A 218 43.83 -8.25 8.13
N VAL A 219 43.44 -9.44 7.66
CA VAL A 219 42.33 -10.23 8.23
C VAL A 219 42.64 -10.68 9.65
N GLN A 220 43.85 -11.23 9.88
CA GLN A 220 44.26 -11.69 11.21
C GLN A 220 44.28 -10.56 12.24
N ASN A 221 44.74 -9.38 11.87
CA ASN A 221 44.72 -8.21 12.76
C ASN A 221 43.29 -7.79 13.08
N SER A 222 42.41 -7.74 12.07
CA SER A 222 40.99 -7.41 12.26
C SER A 222 40.31 -8.37 13.24
N LEU A 223 40.51 -9.68 13.05
CA LEU A 223 39.94 -10.71 13.93
C LEU A 223 40.49 -10.60 15.35
N ARG A 224 41.81 -10.42 15.50
CA ARG A 224 42.44 -10.27 16.82
C ARG A 224 41.91 -9.02 17.54
N SER A 225 41.80 -7.88 16.85
CA SER A 225 41.26 -6.66 17.44
C SER A 225 39.80 -6.81 17.88
N VAL A 226 38.99 -7.55 17.13
CA VAL A 226 37.61 -7.87 17.52
C VAL A 226 37.58 -8.78 18.74
N ASP A 227 38.38 -9.85 18.76
CA ASP A 227 38.41 -10.78 19.89
C ASP A 227 38.83 -10.03 21.19
N ILE A 228 39.84 -9.17 21.12
CA ILE A 228 40.26 -8.30 22.25
C ILE A 228 39.12 -7.38 22.68
N TYR A 229 38.48 -6.67 21.75
CA TYR A 229 37.41 -5.73 22.07
C TYR A 229 36.22 -6.42 22.74
N LEU A 230 35.83 -7.61 22.27
CA LEU A 230 34.74 -8.39 22.86
C LEU A 230 35.09 -8.88 24.26
N GLU A 231 36.33 -9.36 24.48
CA GLU A 231 36.81 -9.79 25.80
C GLU A 231 36.89 -8.63 26.79
N GLU A 232 37.44 -7.48 26.40
CA GLU A 232 37.58 -6.28 27.25
C GLU A 232 36.23 -5.68 27.67
N ASN A 233 35.23 -5.76 26.80
CA ASN A 233 33.89 -5.21 27.06
C ASN A 233 32.90 -6.28 27.59
N ASN A 234 33.36 -7.52 27.80
CA ASN A 234 32.54 -8.65 28.22
C ASN A 234 31.29 -8.83 27.33
N LEU A 235 31.50 -8.80 26.02
CA LEU A 235 30.46 -8.92 24.99
C LEU A 235 30.53 -10.30 24.33
N HIS A 236 29.36 -10.92 24.14
CA HIS A 236 29.24 -12.22 23.49
C HIS A 236 28.40 -12.10 22.21
N TRP A 237 28.92 -11.35 21.24
CA TRP A 237 28.25 -11.12 19.95
C TRP A 237 28.77 -12.04 18.86
N GLY A 238 27.92 -12.33 17.88
CA GLY A 238 28.33 -12.96 16.63
C GLY A 238 29.30 -12.06 15.87
N VAL A 239 30.27 -12.70 15.20
CA VAL A 239 31.23 -12.02 14.33
C VAL A 239 31.07 -12.55 12.92
N GLU A 240 30.60 -11.67 12.04
CA GLU A 240 30.47 -11.95 10.62
C GLU A 240 31.63 -11.32 9.86
N VAL A 241 32.19 -12.05 8.91
CA VAL A 241 33.28 -11.56 8.07
C VAL A 241 32.86 -11.66 6.61
N VAL A 242 32.91 -10.52 5.92
CA VAL A 242 32.64 -10.44 4.50
C VAL A 242 33.89 -10.83 3.75
N PHE A 243 33.81 -11.89 2.95
CA PHE A 243 34.97 -12.49 2.31
C PHE A 243 34.82 -12.56 0.79
N SER A 244 35.89 -12.23 0.08
CA SER A 244 36.07 -12.61 -1.32
C SER A 244 36.85 -13.93 -1.38
N LEU A 245 36.38 -14.87 -2.21
CA LEU A 245 36.91 -16.24 -2.38
C LEU A 245 38.45 -16.32 -2.41
N LEU A 246 39.09 -15.32 -3.02
CA LEU A 246 40.53 -15.27 -3.27
C LEU A 246 41.43 -15.16 -2.04
N LYS A 247 40.89 -14.87 -0.85
CA LYS A 247 41.69 -14.62 0.36
C LYS A 247 41.51 -15.68 1.45
N PHE A 248 40.68 -16.71 1.23
CA PHE A 248 40.23 -17.60 2.31
C PHE A 248 41.40 -18.47 2.80
N SER A 249 41.81 -18.24 4.06
CA SER A 249 42.69 -19.14 4.81
C SER A 249 41.94 -19.59 6.06
N ALA A 250 41.72 -20.89 6.21
CA ALA A 250 41.03 -21.45 7.39
C ALA A 250 41.81 -21.25 8.70
N ASP A 251 43.11 -20.94 8.60
CA ASP A 251 43.99 -20.78 9.76
C ASP A 251 43.70 -19.47 10.51
N GLY A 252 43.12 -19.60 11.71
CA GLY A 252 42.96 -18.50 12.67
C GLY A 252 41.52 -18.09 13.00
N PHE A 253 40.51 -18.74 12.40
CA PHE A 253 39.12 -18.48 12.76
C PHE A 253 38.70 -19.29 14.00
N ARG A 254 38.37 -18.58 15.09
CA ARG A 254 37.72 -19.16 16.28
C ARG A 254 36.28 -19.58 15.95
N THR A 255 35.74 -20.52 16.73
CA THR A 255 34.34 -20.97 16.68
C THR A 255 33.37 -19.81 16.95
N ASN A 256 32.20 -19.79 16.28
CA ASN A 256 31.14 -18.74 16.31
C ASN A 256 31.29 -17.60 15.29
N LYS A 257 31.92 -17.85 14.13
CA LYS A 257 32.04 -16.85 13.06
C LYS A 257 31.16 -17.24 11.87
N GLU A 258 30.43 -16.27 11.34
CA GLU A 258 29.62 -16.41 10.12
C GLU A 258 30.40 -15.84 8.93
N MET A 259 30.27 -16.46 7.76
CA MET A 259 30.95 -16.01 6.55
C MET A 259 29.94 -15.51 5.52
N MET A 260 30.00 -14.21 5.21
CA MET A 260 29.24 -13.65 4.10
C MET A 260 30.03 -13.77 2.80
N LEU A 261 29.42 -14.49 1.87
CA LEU A 261 29.83 -14.73 0.50
C LEU A 261 29.17 -13.67 -0.39
N ASP A 262 29.76 -12.48 -0.38
CA ASP A 262 29.21 -11.31 -1.08
C ASP A 262 29.50 -11.38 -2.58
N SER A 263 28.46 -11.14 -3.39
CA SER A 263 28.55 -10.91 -4.83
C SER A 263 29.20 -12.07 -5.62
N LEU A 264 28.98 -13.31 -5.15
CA LEU A 264 29.40 -14.55 -5.84
C LEU A 264 28.34 -15.09 -6.82
N VAL A 265 27.21 -14.38 -6.94
CA VAL A 265 26.12 -14.70 -7.87
C VAL A 265 26.23 -13.75 -9.05
N VAL A 266 26.48 -14.30 -10.24
CA VAL A 266 26.70 -13.51 -11.46
C VAL A 266 25.44 -13.52 -12.32
N PRO A 267 24.80 -12.36 -12.56
CA PRO A 267 23.66 -12.28 -13.48
C PRO A 267 24.09 -12.64 -14.90
N GLN A 268 23.29 -13.45 -15.58
CA GLN A 268 23.48 -13.82 -16.98
C GLN A 268 22.57 -13.00 -17.90
N PRO A 269 22.94 -12.77 -19.17
CA PRO A 269 22.14 -11.97 -20.11
C PRO A 269 20.75 -12.55 -20.42
N ASP A 270 20.54 -13.84 -20.16
CA ASP A 270 19.27 -14.55 -20.34
C ASP A 270 18.32 -14.41 -19.14
N GLY A 271 18.74 -13.71 -18.08
CA GLY A 271 17.97 -13.54 -16.86
C GLY A 271 18.19 -14.64 -15.81
N ASP A 272 19.03 -15.65 -16.09
CA ASP A 272 19.47 -16.63 -15.09
C ASP A 272 20.66 -16.07 -14.28
N VAL A 273 21.11 -16.82 -13.28
CA VAL A 273 22.30 -16.51 -12.48
C VAL A 273 23.29 -17.66 -12.46
N ASP A 274 24.58 -17.36 -12.60
CA ASP A 274 25.64 -18.32 -12.34
C ASP A 274 25.99 -18.31 -10.85
N VAL A 275 25.91 -19.50 -10.25
CA VAL A 275 26.17 -19.76 -8.82
C VAL A 275 27.36 -20.69 -8.62
N SER A 276 28.15 -20.96 -9.68
CA SER A 276 29.26 -21.92 -9.63
C SER A 276 30.32 -21.51 -8.61
N MET A 277 30.70 -20.22 -8.57
CA MET A 277 31.62 -19.69 -7.56
C MET A 277 31.06 -19.78 -6.14
N LEU A 278 29.76 -19.50 -5.97
CA LEU A 278 29.11 -19.61 -4.67
C LEU A 278 29.16 -21.05 -4.16
N LYS A 279 28.87 -22.02 -5.03
CA LYS A 279 28.92 -23.44 -4.70
C LYS A 279 30.34 -23.89 -4.36
N GLU A 280 31.34 -23.48 -5.13
CA GLU A 280 32.75 -23.77 -4.83
C GLU A 280 33.16 -23.21 -3.46
N ALA A 281 32.74 -21.99 -3.12
CA ALA A 281 32.99 -21.42 -1.79
C ALA A 281 32.34 -22.24 -0.66
N VAL A 282 31.07 -22.65 -0.84
CA VAL A 282 30.36 -23.48 0.16
C VAL A 282 31.07 -24.83 0.34
N ASP A 283 31.47 -25.48 -0.76
CA ASP A 283 32.19 -26.75 -0.76
C ASP A 283 33.57 -26.62 -0.06
N LEU A 284 34.29 -25.52 -0.29
CA LEU A 284 35.56 -25.21 0.38
C LEU A 284 35.38 -24.97 1.89
N ILE A 285 34.29 -24.33 2.29
CA ILE A 285 33.97 -24.10 3.72
C ILE A 285 33.62 -25.42 4.40
N ASN A 286 32.95 -26.35 3.69
CA ASN A 286 32.63 -27.71 4.13
C ASN A 286 31.96 -27.73 5.52
N GLY A 287 30.97 -26.86 5.73
CA GLY A 287 30.19 -26.78 6.97
C GLY A 287 30.93 -26.28 8.21
N ARG A 288 32.15 -25.76 8.08
CA ARG A 288 32.93 -25.22 9.21
C ARG A 288 32.36 -23.94 9.81
N PHE A 289 31.63 -23.17 9.01
CA PHE A 289 30.98 -21.91 9.37
C PHE A 289 29.60 -21.84 8.74
N GLU A 290 28.68 -21.10 9.35
CA GLU A 290 27.44 -20.73 8.66
C GLU A 290 27.78 -19.74 7.54
N THR A 291 27.10 -19.88 6.40
CA THR A 291 27.38 -19.06 5.21
C THR A 291 26.16 -18.24 4.81
N GLU A 292 26.39 -16.98 4.48
CA GLU A 292 25.38 -16.06 3.98
C GLU A 292 25.69 -15.66 2.53
N ALA A 293 24.77 -15.90 1.59
CA ALA A 293 24.86 -15.34 0.25
C ALA A 293 24.24 -13.93 0.21
N SER A 294 24.95 -12.98 -0.41
CA SER A 294 24.45 -11.61 -0.60
C SER A 294 24.77 -11.08 -2.00
N GLY A 295 24.04 -10.03 -2.40
CA GLY A 295 24.20 -9.36 -3.70
C GLY A 295 23.22 -9.86 -4.78
N ASN A 296 22.48 -8.92 -5.38
CA ASN A 296 21.54 -9.17 -6.50
C ASN A 296 20.53 -10.32 -6.30
N VAL A 297 20.06 -10.51 -5.06
CA VAL A 297 19.03 -11.51 -4.73
C VAL A 297 17.64 -10.98 -5.08
N THR A 298 16.96 -11.66 -5.99
CA THR A 298 15.57 -11.40 -6.40
C THR A 298 14.72 -12.66 -6.24
N LEU A 299 13.41 -12.56 -6.44
CA LEU A 299 12.50 -13.70 -6.30
C LEU A 299 12.82 -14.80 -7.33
N GLU A 300 13.27 -14.39 -8.51
CA GLU A 300 13.64 -15.29 -9.60
C GLU A 300 14.95 -16.03 -9.31
N THR A 301 15.90 -15.37 -8.63
CA THR A 301 17.25 -15.91 -8.41
C THR A 301 17.38 -16.67 -7.09
N VAL A 302 16.57 -16.35 -6.08
CA VAL A 302 16.70 -16.86 -4.71
C VAL A 302 16.62 -18.39 -4.63
N HIS A 303 15.82 -19.03 -5.49
CA HIS A 303 15.70 -20.49 -5.49
C HIS A 303 17.03 -21.17 -5.82
N LYS A 304 17.70 -20.73 -6.90
CA LYS A 304 18.98 -21.28 -7.35
C LYS A 304 20.09 -21.03 -6.34
N ILE A 305 20.08 -19.84 -5.71
CA ILE A 305 21.00 -19.50 -4.62
C ILE A 305 20.77 -20.43 -3.42
N GLY A 306 19.53 -20.67 -3.02
CA GLY A 306 19.17 -21.57 -1.92
C GLY A 306 19.62 -23.01 -2.12
N GLN A 307 19.68 -23.49 -3.38
CA GLN A 307 20.17 -24.84 -3.70
C GLN A 307 21.70 -24.98 -3.64
N THR A 308 22.46 -23.91 -3.42
CA THR A 308 23.94 -23.99 -3.35
C THR A 308 24.47 -24.59 -2.05
N GLY A 309 23.60 -24.73 -1.03
CA GLY A 309 23.98 -25.23 0.29
C GLY A 309 24.29 -24.13 1.31
N VAL A 310 24.07 -22.86 0.97
CA VAL A 310 24.19 -21.76 1.93
C VAL A 310 23.16 -21.84 3.06
N THR A 311 23.55 -21.46 4.28
CA THR A 311 22.64 -21.38 5.43
C THR A 311 21.65 -20.22 5.30
N TYR A 312 22.15 -19.06 4.88
CA TYR A 312 21.39 -17.82 4.81
C TYR A 312 21.51 -17.15 3.43
N ILE A 313 20.49 -16.38 3.09
CA ILE A 313 20.50 -15.47 1.94
C ILE A 313 20.01 -14.10 2.43
N SER A 314 20.78 -13.04 2.24
CA SER A 314 20.33 -11.69 2.57
C SER A 314 19.89 -10.90 1.34
N SER A 315 18.74 -10.23 1.45
CA SER A 315 18.25 -9.33 0.41
C SER A 315 17.82 -7.99 0.98
N GLY A 316 18.40 -6.92 0.42
CA GLY A 316 17.95 -5.56 0.69
C GLY A 316 16.59 -5.25 0.07
N ALA A 317 16.22 -5.94 -1.01
CA ALA A 317 14.98 -5.68 -1.75
C ALA A 317 13.74 -5.81 -0.87
N LEU A 318 13.81 -6.67 0.16
CA LEU A 318 12.77 -6.85 1.17
C LEU A 318 12.36 -5.54 1.85
N THR A 319 13.27 -4.59 2.05
CA THR A 319 13.02 -3.41 2.90
C THR A 319 13.25 -2.06 2.22
N HIS A 320 14.14 -1.95 1.23
CA HIS A 320 14.32 -0.69 0.48
C HIS A 320 13.43 -0.56 -0.77
N SER A 321 12.96 -1.68 -1.35
CA SER A 321 12.19 -1.70 -2.60
C SER A 321 10.79 -2.29 -2.40
N VAL A 322 10.08 -1.77 -1.41
CA VAL A 322 8.78 -2.31 -0.98
C VAL A 322 7.68 -1.90 -1.95
N LYS A 323 6.99 -2.88 -2.53
CA LYS A 323 5.65 -2.70 -3.10
C LYS A 323 4.63 -2.88 -1.96
N ALA A 324 3.94 -1.81 -1.58
CA ALA A 324 2.92 -1.89 -0.54
C ALA A 324 1.72 -2.74 -1.00
N LEU A 325 1.14 -3.53 -0.09
CA LEU A 325 -0.08 -4.30 -0.35
C LEU A 325 -1.29 -3.35 -0.31
N ASP A 326 -2.12 -3.33 -1.35
CA ASP A 326 -3.29 -2.44 -1.37
C ASP A 326 -4.37 -2.90 -0.37
N ILE A 327 -4.68 -2.04 0.59
CA ILE A 327 -5.66 -2.26 1.66
C ILE A 327 -6.49 -0.98 1.78
N SER A 328 -7.80 -1.09 1.93
CA SER A 328 -8.66 0.07 2.22
C SER A 328 -9.42 -0.09 3.53
N LEU A 329 -9.67 1.01 4.22
CA LEU A 329 -10.65 1.10 5.29
C LEU A 329 -11.93 1.70 4.71
N LYS A 330 -13.04 0.96 4.74
CA LYS A 330 -14.33 1.42 4.20
C LYS A 330 -15.28 1.69 5.33
N ILE A 331 -15.82 2.90 5.41
CA ILE A 331 -16.84 3.26 6.39
C ILE A 331 -18.19 2.82 5.86
N ASP A 332 -18.88 1.96 6.61
CA ASP A 332 -20.24 1.57 6.33
C ASP A 332 -21.17 2.61 6.95
N THR A 333 -21.78 3.43 6.10
CA THR A 333 -22.92 4.25 6.49
C THR A 333 -24.11 3.83 5.63
N GLU A 334 -25.29 3.72 6.23
CA GLU A 334 -26.54 3.53 5.48
C GLU A 334 -26.71 4.59 4.38
N LEU A 335 -26.19 5.80 4.62
CA LEU A 335 -26.10 6.92 3.67
C LEU A 335 -25.17 6.68 2.47
N ALA A 336 -24.08 5.90 2.61
CA ALA A 336 -23.21 5.55 1.49
C ALA A 336 -23.94 4.63 0.49
N LEU A 337 -24.82 3.74 0.98
CA LEU A 337 -25.68 2.91 0.14
C LEU A 337 -26.73 3.75 -0.59
N GLU A 338 -27.32 4.75 0.06
CA GLU A 338 -28.22 5.70 -0.59
C GLU A 338 -27.51 6.57 -1.63
N ARG A 339 -26.26 7.02 -1.37
CA ARG A 339 -25.47 7.79 -2.34
C ARG A 339 -25.29 7.03 -3.66
N ASP A 340 -24.99 5.75 -3.60
CA ASP A 340 -24.83 4.93 -4.81
C ASP A 340 -26.16 4.80 -5.58
N LEU A 341 -27.31 4.78 -4.88
CA LEU A 341 -28.66 4.87 -5.47
C LEU A 341 -28.97 6.24 -6.10
N TYR A 342 -28.48 7.34 -5.50
CA TYR A 342 -28.69 8.70 -6.00
C TYR A 342 -27.79 9.03 -7.21
N PHE A 343 -26.56 8.52 -7.26
CA PHE A 343 -25.65 8.72 -8.39
C PHE A 343 -25.88 7.72 -9.53
N TYR A 344 -26.35 6.51 -9.22
CA TYR A 344 -26.66 5.47 -10.19
C TYR A 344 -28.14 5.07 -10.03
N PRO A 345 -29.06 5.81 -10.68
CA PRO A 345 -30.47 5.44 -10.63
C PRO A 345 -30.65 4.00 -11.11
N ALA A 346 -31.60 3.25 -10.54
CA ALA A 346 -31.73 1.79 -10.74
C ALA A 346 -31.73 1.32 -12.21
N TRP A 347 -32.14 2.18 -13.14
CA TRP A 347 -32.09 1.91 -14.59
C TRP A 347 -30.66 1.83 -15.15
N SER A 348 -29.67 2.48 -14.53
CA SER A 348 -28.27 2.45 -14.95
C SER A 348 -27.65 1.05 -14.82
N TYR A 349 -28.08 0.26 -13.82
CA TYR A 349 -27.71 -1.14 -13.66
C TYR A 349 -28.42 -2.09 -14.63
N ALA A 350 -29.50 -1.63 -15.28
CA ALA A 350 -30.19 -2.38 -16.32
C ALA A 350 -29.58 -2.17 -17.71
N ILE A 351 -28.59 -1.26 -17.85
CA ILE A 351 -27.88 -1.03 -19.10
C ILE A 351 -26.86 -2.17 -19.29
N PRO A 352 -26.98 -3.00 -20.34
CA PRO A 352 -25.97 -4.01 -20.64
C PRO A 352 -24.59 -3.34 -20.78
N SER A 353 -23.55 -3.91 -20.16
CA SER A 353 -22.19 -3.37 -20.17
C SER A 353 -21.60 -3.15 -21.57
N THR A 354 -22.17 -3.80 -22.59
CA THR A 354 -21.90 -3.56 -24.01
C THR A 354 -22.32 -2.17 -24.51
N ILE A 355 -23.34 -1.55 -23.92
CA ILE A 355 -23.82 -0.20 -24.29
C ILE A 355 -22.91 0.88 -23.68
N LEU A 356 -22.44 0.68 -22.45
CA LEU A 356 -21.52 1.60 -21.77
C LEU A 356 -20.12 1.67 -22.43
N LYS A 357 -19.80 0.70 -23.30
CA LYS A 357 -18.55 0.69 -24.10
C LYS A 357 -18.67 1.45 -25.42
N VAL A 358 -19.86 1.92 -25.78
CA VAL A 358 -20.04 2.73 -26.99
C VAL A 358 -19.55 4.15 -26.68
N PRO A 359 -18.56 4.68 -27.40
CA PRO A 359 -18.09 6.05 -27.18
C PRO A 359 -19.26 7.03 -27.30
N LEU A 360 -19.40 7.95 -26.35
CA LEU A 360 -20.47 8.95 -26.34
C LEU A 360 -20.55 9.74 -27.66
N SER A 361 -19.38 10.00 -28.26
CA SER A 361 -19.23 10.66 -29.56
C SER A 361 -19.88 9.90 -30.73
N LEU A 362 -19.92 8.56 -30.68
CA LEU A 362 -20.59 7.75 -31.69
C LEU A 362 -22.12 7.87 -31.59
N LEU A 363 -22.62 7.95 -30.36
CA LEU A 363 -24.03 8.15 -30.04
C LEU A 363 -24.49 9.55 -30.46
N GLU A 364 -23.70 10.58 -30.12
CA GLU A 364 -23.91 11.95 -30.62
C GLU A 364 -23.90 12.02 -32.13
N ALA A 365 -22.91 11.42 -32.80
CA ALA A 365 -22.83 11.42 -34.25
C ALA A 365 -24.06 10.75 -34.89
N LEU A 366 -24.54 9.63 -34.36
CA LEU A 366 -25.76 8.97 -34.83
C LEU A 366 -27.01 9.83 -34.65
N ILE A 367 -27.14 10.49 -33.50
CA ILE A 367 -28.25 11.38 -33.19
C ILE A 367 -28.23 12.57 -34.14
N TRP A 368 -27.08 13.24 -34.30
CA TRP A 368 -26.90 14.37 -35.22
C TRP A 368 -27.13 13.97 -36.66
N THR A 369 -26.62 12.82 -37.11
CA THR A 369 -26.84 12.34 -38.48
C THR A 369 -28.33 12.07 -38.73
N SER A 370 -29.02 11.48 -37.76
CA SER A 370 -30.46 11.21 -37.86
C SER A 370 -31.29 12.50 -37.84
N LEU A 371 -31.01 13.42 -36.92
CA LEU A 371 -31.66 14.73 -36.85
C LEU A 371 -31.44 15.52 -38.14
N THR A 372 -30.21 15.58 -38.63
CA THR A 372 -29.87 16.28 -39.87
C THR A 372 -30.59 15.67 -41.07
N TYR A 373 -30.63 14.34 -41.17
CA TYR A 373 -31.33 13.65 -42.26
C TYR A 373 -32.84 13.90 -42.27
N TYR A 374 -33.49 13.88 -41.10
CA TYR A 374 -34.94 14.03 -40.97
C TYR A 374 -35.42 15.50 -40.89
N VAL A 375 -34.61 16.41 -40.35
CA VAL A 375 -34.94 17.84 -40.24
C VAL A 375 -34.58 18.61 -41.51
N ILE A 376 -33.45 18.29 -42.16
CA ILE A 376 -33.03 18.95 -43.41
C ILE A 376 -33.73 18.33 -44.64
N GLY A 377 -34.53 17.28 -44.45
CA GLY A 377 -35.50 16.84 -45.46
C GLY A 377 -34.86 16.15 -46.67
N TYR A 378 -33.90 15.24 -46.45
CA TYR A 378 -33.49 14.31 -47.52
C TYR A 378 -34.43 13.09 -47.55
N SER A 379 -35.69 13.34 -47.89
CA SER A 379 -36.64 12.30 -48.28
C SER A 379 -36.80 12.34 -49.81
N PRO A 380 -36.13 11.45 -50.57
CA PRO A 380 -36.61 11.11 -51.90
C PRO A 380 -37.65 10.01 -51.72
N GLU A 381 -38.92 10.41 -51.70
CA GLU A 381 -40.15 9.60 -51.83
C GLU A 381 -40.30 8.31 -50.99
N PRO A 382 -41.45 8.09 -50.33
CA PRO A 382 -41.71 6.89 -49.54
C PRO A 382 -41.98 5.69 -50.47
N GLY A 383 -40.93 5.07 -51.02
CA GLY A 383 -41.06 3.95 -51.95
C GLY A 383 -39.83 3.07 -52.18
N SER A 384 -38.60 3.52 -51.90
CA SER A 384 -37.40 2.69 -52.13
C SER A 384 -36.69 2.33 -50.82
N GLY A 385 -36.53 1.03 -50.58
CA GLY A 385 -35.85 0.48 -49.41
C GLY A 385 -34.40 0.95 -49.25
N PHE A 386 -33.98 0.97 -47.99
CA PHE A 386 -32.65 1.26 -47.47
C PHE A 386 -31.53 0.60 -48.30
N VAL A 387 -30.73 1.38 -49.05
CA VAL A 387 -29.47 0.90 -49.63
C VAL A 387 -28.31 1.45 -48.81
N ILE A 388 -27.81 0.63 -47.90
CA ILE A 388 -26.56 0.87 -47.17
C ILE A 388 -25.41 0.86 -48.20
N PRO A 389 -24.48 1.82 -48.17
CA PRO A 389 -23.28 1.77 -49.01
C PRO A 389 -22.55 0.43 -48.81
N LYS A 390 -22.19 -0.27 -49.90
CA LYS A 390 -21.57 -1.62 -49.85
C LYS A 390 -20.35 -1.73 -48.92
N GLY A 391 -19.63 -0.63 -48.68
CA GLY A 391 -18.52 -0.59 -47.72
C GLY A 391 -18.94 -0.66 -46.24
N MET A 392 -20.11 -0.13 -45.89
CA MET A 392 -20.61 -0.09 -44.50
C MET A 392 -21.37 -1.37 -44.11
N VAL A 393 -21.93 -2.09 -45.10
CA VAL A 393 -22.54 -3.43 -44.90
C VAL A 393 -21.50 -4.44 -44.45
N HIS A 394 -20.26 -4.37 -44.94
CA HIS A 394 -19.23 -5.35 -44.58
C HIS A 394 -18.78 -5.21 -43.11
N TYR A 395 -18.84 -3.99 -42.56
CA TYR A 395 -18.49 -3.71 -41.17
C TYR A 395 -19.63 -4.06 -40.20
N LEU A 396 -20.89 -3.88 -40.61
CA LEU A 396 -22.07 -4.15 -39.78
C LEU A 396 -22.63 -5.57 -39.91
N SER A 397 -22.27 -6.33 -40.97
CA SER A 397 -22.79 -7.69 -41.18
C SER A 397 -22.28 -8.73 -40.17
N ASN A 398 -21.19 -8.43 -39.47
CA ASN A 398 -20.63 -9.31 -38.44
C ASN A 398 -21.11 -8.99 -37.02
N TRP A 399 -21.98 -7.99 -36.84
CA TRP A 399 -22.48 -7.59 -35.53
C TRP A 399 -23.96 -7.95 -35.34
N SER A 400 -24.24 -8.74 -34.30
CA SER A 400 -25.58 -9.26 -33.95
C SER A 400 -26.67 -8.19 -33.79
N PHE A 401 -26.29 -6.92 -33.65
CA PHE A 401 -27.19 -5.77 -33.52
C PHE A 401 -27.98 -5.45 -34.80
N GLY A 402 -27.40 -5.73 -35.98
CA GLY A 402 -28.08 -5.51 -37.28
C GLY A 402 -29.28 -6.43 -37.54
N LYS A 403 -29.41 -7.52 -36.78
CA LYS A 403 -30.61 -8.37 -36.76
C LYS A 403 -31.70 -7.83 -35.83
N LEU A 404 -31.34 -7.09 -34.78
CA LEU A 404 -32.27 -6.54 -33.78
C LEU A 404 -33.04 -5.34 -34.34
N LEU A 405 -32.35 -4.43 -35.02
CA LEU A 405 -32.95 -3.23 -35.62
C LEU A 405 -33.96 -3.53 -36.74
N ARG A 406 -33.85 -4.70 -37.39
CA ARG A 406 -34.84 -5.14 -38.39
C ARG A 406 -36.19 -5.56 -37.78
N LYS A 407 -36.26 -5.82 -36.48
CA LYS A 407 -37.48 -6.30 -35.80
C LYS A 407 -38.25 -5.22 -35.05
N THR A 408 -37.65 -4.08 -34.74
CA THR A 408 -38.29 -3.02 -33.96
C THR A 408 -38.71 -1.85 -34.84
N LYS A 409 -40.03 -1.69 -35.05
CA LYS A 409 -40.61 -0.44 -35.58
C LYS A 409 -40.46 0.68 -34.54
N PHE A 410 -39.26 1.26 -34.44
CA PHE A 410 -38.99 2.39 -33.54
C PHE A 410 -39.68 3.64 -34.09
N LYS A 411 -40.66 4.18 -33.35
CA LYS A 411 -41.38 5.40 -33.74
C LYS A 411 -40.57 6.65 -33.35
N PRO A 412 -40.51 7.68 -34.22
CA PRO A 412 -39.62 8.85 -34.07
C PRO A 412 -39.90 9.74 -32.84
N LEU A 413 -41.13 9.74 -32.30
CA LEU A 413 -41.50 10.50 -31.10
C LEU A 413 -40.76 10.06 -29.83
N VAL A 414 -40.37 8.79 -29.74
CA VAL A 414 -39.67 8.25 -28.56
C VAL A 414 -38.22 8.76 -28.50
N ALA A 415 -37.58 8.97 -29.65
CA ALA A 415 -36.19 9.44 -29.72
C ALA A 415 -36.06 10.91 -29.31
N CYS A 416 -37.00 11.77 -29.71
CA CYS A 416 -37.02 13.18 -29.30
C CYS A 416 -37.33 13.35 -27.82
N SER A 417 -38.24 12.55 -27.26
CA SER A 417 -38.53 12.56 -25.82
C SER A 417 -37.35 12.07 -24.98
N LEU A 418 -36.64 11.04 -25.44
CA LEU A 418 -35.43 10.55 -24.76
C LEU A 418 -34.30 11.60 -24.78
N TYR A 419 -34.13 12.31 -25.90
CA TYR A 419 -33.12 13.36 -26.03
C TYR A 419 -33.40 14.59 -25.15
N ALA A 420 -34.66 15.05 -25.10
CA ALA A 420 -35.07 16.14 -24.22
C ALA A 420 -34.80 15.81 -22.74
N ASN A 421 -35.11 14.58 -22.31
CA ASN A 421 -34.83 14.11 -20.96
C ASN A 421 -33.32 14.03 -20.65
N LEU A 422 -32.48 13.63 -21.62
CA LEU A 422 -31.02 13.56 -21.43
C LEU A 422 -30.35 14.94 -21.36
N VAL A 423 -30.93 15.94 -22.02
CA VAL A 423 -30.49 17.34 -21.96
C VAL A 423 -30.89 17.99 -20.63
N GLU A 424 -32.13 17.79 -20.15
CA GLU A 424 -32.55 18.31 -18.84
C GLU A 424 -31.75 17.70 -17.68
N LEU A 425 -31.26 16.47 -17.84
CA LEU A 425 -30.40 15.79 -16.87
C LEU A 425 -28.92 16.21 -16.95
N GLY A 426 -28.55 17.16 -17.82
CA GLY A 426 -27.19 17.69 -17.93
C GLY A 426 -26.16 16.72 -18.53
N ILE A 427 -26.61 15.64 -19.17
CA ILE A 427 -25.75 14.58 -19.72
C ILE A 427 -25.20 14.96 -21.11
N LEU A 428 -25.87 15.89 -21.81
CA LEU A 428 -25.48 16.39 -23.13
C LEU A 428 -25.40 17.93 -23.11
N GLY A 429 -24.33 18.50 -23.68
CA GLY A 429 -24.11 19.96 -23.72
C GLY A 429 -24.82 20.65 -24.90
N PHE A 430 -25.31 21.87 -24.69
CA PHE A 430 -25.97 22.71 -25.71
C PHE A 430 -25.09 23.88 -26.19
N PRO A 431 -24.97 24.15 -27.49
CA PRO A 431 -24.61 25.47 -28.01
C PRO A 431 -25.84 26.40 -28.00
N ILE A 432 -25.70 27.56 -27.36
CA ILE A 432 -26.78 28.53 -27.03
C ILE A 432 -27.50 29.13 -28.27
N GLU A 433 -26.91 29.05 -29.46
CA GLU A 433 -27.41 29.75 -30.66
C GLU A 433 -28.59 29.07 -31.38
N LEU A 434 -28.86 27.77 -31.15
CA LEU A 434 -29.99 27.07 -31.79
C LEU A 434 -31.34 27.24 -31.05
N CYS A 435 -31.35 27.88 -29.88
CA CYS A 435 -32.54 28.00 -29.02
C CYS A 435 -33.64 28.89 -29.64
N GLY A 436 -33.26 29.85 -30.49
CA GLY A 436 -34.20 30.77 -31.14
C GLY A 436 -35.01 30.15 -32.30
N ALA A 437 -34.47 29.13 -32.98
CA ALA A 437 -35.12 28.55 -34.16
C ALA A 437 -36.15 27.47 -33.82
N LEU A 438 -35.92 26.69 -32.75
CA LEU A 438 -36.81 25.61 -32.33
C LEU A 438 -38.01 26.10 -31.51
N THR A 439 -37.85 27.17 -30.72
CA THR A 439 -38.95 27.76 -29.93
C THR A 439 -40.07 28.35 -30.80
N HIS A 440 -39.75 28.83 -32.01
CA HIS A 440 -40.75 29.29 -32.97
C HIS A 440 -41.53 28.15 -33.65
N SER A 441 -40.93 26.97 -33.79
CA SER A 441 -41.57 25.82 -34.44
C SER A 441 -42.47 25.03 -33.48
N VAL A 442 -42.15 25.01 -32.19
CA VAL A 442 -42.95 24.29 -31.17
C VAL A 442 -44.24 25.03 -30.82
N LYS A 443 -44.30 26.37 -30.95
CA LYS A 443 -45.54 27.14 -30.78
C LYS A 443 -46.60 26.88 -31.88
N ALA A 444 -46.23 26.25 -33.00
CA ALA A 444 -47.15 25.94 -34.10
C ALA A 444 -47.84 24.56 -33.96
N LEU A 445 -47.40 23.71 -33.01
CA LEU A 445 -48.02 22.41 -32.75
C LEU A 445 -48.77 22.47 -31.41
N ASP A 446 -50.03 22.84 -31.50
CA ASP A 446 -51.02 22.81 -30.43
C ASP A 446 -51.27 21.35 -30.00
N ILE A 447 -50.47 20.84 -29.06
CA ILE A 447 -50.68 19.53 -28.43
C ILE A 447 -50.74 19.74 -26.92
N SER A 448 -51.98 19.66 -26.41
CA SER A 448 -52.32 19.69 -25.01
C SER A 448 -51.66 18.52 -24.26
N LEU A 449 -50.57 18.80 -23.54
CA LEU A 449 -50.02 17.96 -22.49
C LEU A 449 -50.07 18.77 -21.19
N LYS A 450 -51.19 18.66 -20.47
CA LYS A 450 -51.28 19.06 -19.06
C LYS A 450 -50.33 18.18 -18.26
N ILE A 451 -49.18 18.72 -17.90
CA ILE A 451 -48.33 18.22 -16.83
C ILE A 451 -48.22 19.35 -15.82
N ASP A 452 -48.66 19.09 -14.59
CA ASP A 452 -48.78 20.05 -13.48
C ASP A 452 -47.46 20.81 -13.23
N THR A 453 -47.44 22.06 -13.68
CA THR A 453 -46.34 23.01 -13.48
C THR A 453 -46.30 23.61 -12.07
N GLU A 454 -47.31 23.36 -11.23
CA GLU A 454 -47.30 23.83 -9.83
C GLU A 454 -46.34 23.05 -8.93
N LEU A 455 -46.15 21.74 -9.15
CA LEU A 455 -45.29 20.92 -8.29
C LEU A 455 -43.79 21.25 -8.48
N ALA A 456 -43.39 21.63 -9.71
CA ALA A 456 -42.01 22.02 -10.02
C ALA A 456 -41.65 23.41 -9.46
N LEU A 457 -42.62 24.33 -9.40
CA LEU A 457 -42.42 25.67 -8.82
C LEU A 457 -42.34 25.65 -7.29
N GLU A 458 -43.04 24.71 -6.62
CA GLU A 458 -42.97 24.50 -5.17
C GLU A 458 -41.57 24.00 -4.73
N VAL A 459 -40.98 23.07 -5.49
CA VAL A 459 -39.65 22.50 -5.21
C VAL A 459 -38.53 23.53 -5.45
N GLY A 460 -38.65 24.36 -6.50
CA GLY A 460 -37.67 25.42 -6.79
C GLY A 460 -37.65 26.57 -5.77
N ARG A 461 -38.74 26.78 -5.02
CA ARG A 461 -38.77 27.80 -3.94
C ARG A 461 -38.15 27.31 -2.64
N ARG A 462 -38.13 25.99 -2.36
CA ARG A 462 -37.51 25.43 -1.13
C ARG A 462 -36.00 25.34 -1.19
N THR A 463 -35.40 25.25 -2.38
CA THR A 463 -33.94 25.16 -2.57
C THR A 463 -33.21 26.51 -2.52
N LYS A 464 -33.92 27.63 -2.41
CA LYS A 464 -33.32 28.98 -2.20
C LYS A 464 -33.29 29.44 -0.74
N ARG A 465 -33.68 28.59 0.23
CA ARG A 465 -33.72 28.94 1.66
C ARG A 465 -33.13 27.87 2.60
N ALA A 466 -32.31 26.95 2.10
CA ALA A 466 -31.52 26.03 2.93
C ALA A 466 -30.04 26.40 2.85
#